data_AF-A0A6J4V8H3-F1
#
_entry.id   AF-A0A6J4V8H3-F1
#
_cell.length_a   1.000
_cell.length_b   1.000
_cell.length_c   1.000
_cell.angle_alpha   90.00
_cell.angle_beta   90.00
_cell.angle_gamma   90.00
#
_symmetry.space_group_name_H-M   'P 1'
#
loop_
_entity.id
_entity.type
_entity.pdbx_description
1 polymer ?
#
loop_
_entity_poly.entity_id
_entity_poly.type
_entity_poly.pdbx_seq_one_letter_code
_entity_poly.pdbx_strand_id
1 'polypeptide(L)'
;MDMSASELIEVALRELGWNVAAFALTGVVSVVVMRLVFGLRLVDVVREVEDDHNAAVGAAFFTVSLLSGLWFGKIGGDFTSQSTVAGQIGWSVFGFVIATVVFLSAFTLVFRVVCHKRGEPMIAYLRREAIVEDNAAMILFIGSLAVVPYTLAAMITV
;
A
#
# COMPACT_ATOMS: atom_id res chain seq x y z
N MET A 1 -23.92 23.63 -13.17
CA MET A 1 -23.05 23.86 -14.34
C MET A 1 -23.42 22.76 -15.32
N ASP A 2 -24.08 23.12 -16.42
CA ASP A 2 -24.40 22.15 -17.48
C ASP A 2 -23.12 21.91 -18.27
N MET A 3 -22.47 20.76 -18.02
CA MET A 3 -21.30 20.33 -18.80
C MET A 3 -21.76 19.89 -20.18
N SER A 4 -21.04 20.31 -21.21
CA SER A 4 -21.24 19.82 -22.56
C SER A 4 -20.86 18.33 -22.66
N ALA A 5 -21.46 17.62 -23.63
CA ALA A 5 -21.17 16.19 -23.84
C ALA A 5 -19.68 15.90 -24.10
N SER A 6 -18.97 16.83 -24.76
CA SER A 6 -17.52 16.74 -24.97
C SER A 6 -16.72 16.85 -23.68
N GLU A 7 -17.09 17.75 -22.78
CA GLU A 7 -16.42 17.91 -21.47
C GLU A 7 -16.67 16.69 -20.57
N LEU A 8 -17.88 16.11 -20.62
CA LEU A 8 -18.20 14.88 -19.90
C LEU A 8 -17.35 13.69 -20.38
N ILE A 9 -17.17 13.54 -21.70
CA ILE A 9 -16.34 12.47 -22.27
C ILE A 9 -14.87 12.67 -21.90
N GLU A 10 -14.37 13.91 -21.95
CA GLU A 10 -12.99 14.22 -21.58
C GLU A 10 -12.70 13.90 -20.11
N VAL A 11 -13.59 14.31 -19.20
CA VAL A 11 -13.48 13.98 -17.77
C VAL A 11 -13.57 12.47 -17.56
N ALA A 12 -14.51 11.78 -18.21
CA ALA A 12 -14.65 10.33 -18.07
C ALA A 12 -13.39 9.57 -18.52
N LEU A 13 -12.78 9.96 -19.64
CA LEU A 13 -11.57 9.33 -20.15
C LEU A 13 -10.36 9.61 -19.24
N ARG A 14 -10.25 10.83 -18.70
CA ARG A 14 -9.19 11.20 -17.74
C ARG A 14 -9.31 10.39 -16.45
N GLU A 15 -10.51 10.33 -15.87
CA GLU A 15 -10.78 9.58 -14.64
C GLU A 15 -10.55 8.08 -14.84
N LEU A 16 -11.01 7.52 -15.97
CA LEU A 16 -10.76 6.12 -16.29
C LEU A 16 -9.25 5.84 -16.43
N GLY A 17 -8.53 6.70 -17.15
CA GLY A 17 -7.08 6.59 -17.32
C GLY A 17 -6.34 6.64 -15.99
N TRP A 18 -6.73 7.54 -15.08
CA TRP A 18 -6.15 7.63 -13.74
C TRP A 18 -6.43 6.38 -12.91
N ASN A 19 -7.68 5.89 -12.89
CA ASN A 19 -8.03 4.71 -12.13
C ASN A 19 -7.26 3.45 -12.59
N VAL A 20 -7.07 3.29 -13.90
CA VAL A 20 -6.25 2.19 -14.45
C VAL A 20 -4.78 2.33 -14.02
N ALA A 21 -4.23 3.54 -14.07
CA ALA A 21 -2.86 3.80 -13.63
C ALA A 21 -2.70 3.55 -12.12
N ALA A 22 -3.63 4.04 -11.30
CA ALA A 22 -3.66 3.81 -9.87
C ALA A 22 -3.71 2.31 -9.53
N PHE A 23 -4.57 1.55 -10.22
CA PHE A 23 -4.65 0.10 -10.07
C PHE A 23 -3.32 -0.60 -10.37
N ALA A 24 -2.68 -0.24 -11.49
CA ALA A 24 -1.39 -0.82 -11.87
C ALA A 24 -0.30 -0.50 -10.83
N LEU A 25 -0.24 0.76 -10.35
CA LEU A 25 0.71 1.20 -9.33
C LEU A 25 0.49 0.47 -8.00
N THR A 26 -0.75 0.32 -7.57
CA THR A 26 -1.14 -0.49 -6.39
C THR A 26 -0.62 -1.92 -6.50
N GLY A 27 -0.79 -2.56 -7.67
CA GLY A 27 -0.27 -3.90 -7.90
C GLY A 27 1.24 -3.97 -7.77
N VAL A 28 1.97 -3.06 -8.43
CA VAL A 28 3.45 -3.00 -8.37
C VAL A 28 3.94 -2.80 -6.93
N VAL A 29 3.36 -1.84 -6.22
CA VAL A 29 3.68 -1.56 -4.82
C VAL A 29 3.45 -2.78 -3.95
N SER A 30 2.33 -3.45 -4.12
CA SER A 30 1.99 -4.63 -3.32
C SER A 30 3.03 -5.74 -3.50
N VAL A 31 3.42 -6.04 -4.74
CA VAL A 31 4.48 -7.03 -5.01
C VAL A 31 5.83 -6.61 -4.40
N VAL A 32 6.20 -5.33 -4.55
CA VAL A 32 7.47 -4.80 -4.01
C VAL A 32 7.51 -4.89 -2.49
N VAL A 33 6.42 -4.50 -1.81
CA VAL A 33 6.34 -4.54 -0.34
C VAL A 33 6.34 -5.97 0.16
N MET A 34 5.58 -6.88 -0.46
CA MET A 34 5.63 -8.31 -0.11
C MET A 34 7.05 -8.87 -0.21
N ARG A 35 7.80 -8.46 -1.24
CA ARG A 35 9.18 -8.88 -1.41
C ARG A 35 10.15 -8.26 -0.41
N LEU A 36 10.09 -6.95 -0.21
CA LEU A 36 11.10 -6.22 0.57
C LEU A 36 10.83 -6.26 2.08
N VAL A 37 9.57 -6.26 2.50
CA VAL A 37 9.19 -6.21 3.92
C VAL A 37 8.97 -7.61 4.47
N PHE A 38 8.26 -8.47 3.74
CA PHE A 38 7.95 -9.84 4.17
C PHE A 38 8.94 -10.88 3.66
N GLY A 39 9.81 -10.53 2.71
CA GLY A 39 10.77 -11.47 2.13
C GLY A 39 10.13 -12.52 1.23
N LEU A 40 8.89 -12.29 0.77
CA LEU A 40 8.10 -13.25 -0.01
C LEU A 40 8.27 -12.98 -1.52
N ARG A 41 8.53 -14.02 -2.30
CA ARG A 41 8.44 -13.91 -3.77
C ARG A 41 6.98 -13.96 -4.18
N LEU A 42 6.64 -13.41 -5.34
CA LEU A 42 5.27 -13.45 -5.86
C LEU A 42 4.72 -14.88 -5.94
N VAL A 43 5.56 -15.83 -6.37
CA VAL A 43 5.19 -17.26 -6.43
C VAL A 43 4.86 -17.80 -5.04
N ASP A 44 5.59 -17.37 -4.00
CA ASP A 44 5.30 -17.76 -2.62
C ASP A 44 3.96 -17.17 -2.18
N VAL A 45 3.70 -15.89 -2.48
CA VAL A 45 2.41 -15.24 -2.14
C VAL A 45 1.24 -15.98 -2.78
N VAL A 46 1.35 -16.35 -4.06
CA VAL A 46 0.29 -17.09 -4.76
C VAL A 46 0.09 -18.46 -4.14
N ARG A 47 1.16 -19.22 -3.92
CA ARG A 47 1.09 -20.55 -3.29
C ARG A 47 0.47 -20.49 -1.90
N GLU A 48 0.93 -19.57 -1.07
CA GLU A 48 0.44 -19.43 0.31
C GLU A 48 -1.05 -19.03 0.33
N VAL A 49 -1.52 -18.24 -0.64
CA VAL A 49 -2.93 -17.82 -0.72
C VAL A 49 -3.84 -18.88 -1.36
N GLU A 50 -3.41 -19.49 -2.47
CA GLU A 50 -4.24 -20.41 -3.27
C GLU A 50 -4.17 -21.85 -2.77
N ASP A 51 -2.99 -22.35 -2.41
CA ASP A 51 -2.79 -23.74 -2.01
C ASP A 51 -2.92 -23.88 -0.49
N ASP A 52 -2.18 -23.06 0.25
CA ASP A 52 -2.08 -23.18 1.71
C ASP A 52 -3.19 -22.40 2.46
N HIS A 53 -3.96 -21.56 1.75
CA HIS A 53 -5.03 -20.72 2.31
C HIS A 53 -4.60 -19.87 3.52
N ASN A 54 -3.34 -19.45 3.53
CA ASN A 54 -2.70 -18.70 4.60
C ASN A 54 -3.35 -17.31 4.75
N ALA A 55 -4.07 -17.13 5.85
CA ALA A 55 -4.83 -15.91 6.11
C ALA A 55 -3.90 -14.72 6.39
N ALA A 56 -2.74 -14.95 7.00
CA ALA A 56 -1.78 -13.90 7.30
C ALA A 56 -1.15 -13.30 6.03
N VAL A 57 -0.76 -14.14 5.07
CA VAL A 57 -0.23 -13.67 3.78
C VAL A 57 -1.31 -12.93 2.99
N GLY A 58 -2.55 -13.47 2.98
CA GLY A 58 -3.69 -12.79 2.38
C GLY A 58 -3.98 -11.43 3.01
N ALA A 59 -3.97 -11.34 4.34
CA ALA A 59 -4.17 -10.09 5.07
C ALA A 59 -3.06 -9.05 4.82
N ALA A 60 -1.80 -9.50 4.69
CA ALA A 60 -0.68 -8.63 4.35
C ALA A 60 -0.89 -8.01 2.96
N PHE A 61 -1.16 -8.86 1.97
CA PHE A 61 -1.38 -8.41 0.59
C PHE A 61 -2.60 -7.48 0.49
N PHE A 62 -3.70 -7.83 1.14
CA PHE A 62 -4.91 -7.02 1.22
C PHE A 62 -4.62 -5.64 1.80
N THR A 63 -3.92 -5.58 2.94
CA THR A 63 -3.66 -4.31 3.61
C THR A 63 -2.79 -3.38 2.76
N VAL A 64 -1.73 -3.91 2.15
CA VAL A 64 -0.86 -3.11 1.27
C VAL A 64 -1.62 -2.63 0.03
N SER A 65 -2.43 -3.50 -0.57
CA SER A 65 -3.26 -3.16 -1.73
C SER A 65 -4.29 -2.09 -1.39
N LEU A 66 -4.96 -2.22 -0.24
CA LEU A 66 -5.95 -1.25 0.23
C LEU A 66 -5.30 0.13 0.46
N LEU A 67 -4.18 0.17 1.18
CA LEU A 67 -3.53 1.45 1.50
C LEU A 67 -2.97 2.15 0.26
N SER A 68 -2.30 1.40 -0.62
CA SER A 68 -1.78 1.96 -1.87
C SER A 68 -2.90 2.34 -2.83
N GLY A 69 -3.97 1.55 -2.92
CA GLY A 69 -5.16 1.86 -3.70
C GLY A 69 -5.87 3.13 -3.22
N LEU A 70 -6.08 3.27 -1.91
CA LEU A 70 -6.64 4.51 -1.34
C LEU A 70 -5.73 5.71 -1.58
N TRP A 71 -4.41 5.51 -1.47
CA TRP A 71 -3.43 6.56 -1.71
C TRP A 71 -3.46 7.06 -3.17
N PHE A 72 -3.27 6.16 -4.13
CA PHE A 72 -3.26 6.53 -5.54
C PHE A 72 -4.65 6.96 -6.01
N GLY A 73 -5.73 6.35 -5.51
CA GLY A 73 -7.09 6.72 -5.86
C GLY A 73 -7.46 8.14 -5.42
N LYS A 74 -7.17 8.51 -4.16
CA LYS A 74 -7.59 9.81 -3.60
C LYS A 74 -6.61 10.94 -3.93
N ILE A 75 -5.31 10.74 -3.66
CA ILE A 75 -4.36 11.85 -3.61
C ILE A 75 -3.87 12.26 -5.00
N GLY A 76 -3.71 11.33 -5.94
CA GLY A 76 -3.34 11.71 -7.30
C GLY A 76 -4.46 12.39 -8.09
N GLY A 77 -5.72 12.21 -7.66
CA GLY A 77 -6.86 12.98 -8.18
C GLY A 77 -6.87 14.43 -7.69
N ASP A 78 -6.53 14.67 -6.41
CA ASP A 78 -6.58 15.99 -5.78
C ASP A 78 -5.39 16.91 -6.12
N PHE A 79 -4.26 16.38 -6.62
CA PHE A 79 -3.12 17.20 -7.04
C PHE A 79 -3.41 17.94 -8.36
N THR A 80 -4.20 19.00 -8.22
CA THR A 80 -4.47 20.12 -9.12
C THR A 80 -5.24 19.78 -10.41
N SER A 81 -6.38 20.43 -10.58
CA SER A 81 -7.12 20.55 -11.84
C SER A 81 -6.29 21.18 -12.98
N GLN A 82 -5.05 21.60 -12.72
CA GLN A 82 -4.13 22.22 -13.68
C GLN A 82 -2.83 21.43 -13.94
N SER A 83 -2.54 20.31 -13.26
CA SER A 83 -1.31 19.54 -13.56
C SER A 83 -1.54 18.46 -14.61
N THR A 84 -0.47 18.18 -15.36
CA THR A 84 -0.43 17.09 -16.32
C THR A 84 -0.48 15.74 -15.58
N VAL A 85 -1.00 14.71 -16.25
CA VAL A 85 -1.05 13.32 -15.71
C VAL A 85 0.31 12.87 -15.16
N ALA A 86 1.41 13.22 -15.84
CA ALA A 86 2.77 12.90 -15.39
C ALA A 86 3.14 13.59 -14.07
N GLY A 87 2.71 14.84 -13.86
CA GLY A 87 2.91 15.57 -12.60
C GLY A 87 2.16 14.92 -11.43
N GLN A 88 0.91 14.50 -11.67
CA GLN A 88 0.09 13.78 -10.68
C GLN A 88 0.74 12.46 -10.27
N ILE A 89 1.24 11.69 -11.24
CA ILE A 89 2.00 10.45 -10.98
C ILE A 89 3.23 10.75 -10.12
N GLY A 90 4.04 11.76 -10.49
CA GLY A 90 5.27 12.09 -9.78
C GLY A 90 5.05 12.45 -8.31
N TRP A 91 4.09 13.33 -8.02
CA TRP A 91 3.75 13.71 -6.65
C TRP A 91 3.15 12.57 -5.84
N SER A 92 2.30 11.76 -6.48
CA SER A 92 1.71 10.58 -5.83
C SER A 92 2.78 9.58 -5.41
N VAL A 93 3.76 9.31 -6.28
CA VAL A 93 4.90 8.44 -5.96
C VAL A 93 5.77 9.03 -4.85
N PHE A 94 6.05 10.33 -4.89
CA PHE A 94 6.87 10.99 -3.87
C PHE A 94 6.23 10.89 -2.47
N GLY A 95 4.96 11.27 -2.34
CA GLY A 95 4.27 11.19 -1.06
C GLY A 95 4.10 9.74 -0.58
N PHE A 96 3.90 8.79 -1.52
CA PHE A 96 3.87 7.36 -1.20
C PHE A 96 5.20 6.91 -0.56
N VAL A 97 6.34 7.31 -1.12
CA VAL A 97 7.67 6.97 -0.58
C VAL A 97 7.83 7.54 0.84
N ILE A 98 7.45 8.80 1.07
CA ILE A 98 7.54 9.41 2.41
C ILE A 98 6.66 8.65 3.42
N ALA A 99 5.39 8.38 3.07
CA ALA A 99 4.47 7.64 3.93
C ALA A 99 5.02 6.24 4.26
N THR A 100 5.60 5.56 3.26
CA THR A 100 6.27 4.27 3.42
C THR A 100 7.43 4.36 4.41
N VAL A 101 8.30 5.37 4.28
CA VAL A 101 9.44 5.57 5.18
C VAL A 101 8.99 5.84 6.61
N VAL A 102 7.96 6.66 6.80
CA VAL A 102 7.38 6.92 8.13
C VAL A 102 6.80 5.64 8.73
N PHE A 103 6.04 4.88 7.95
CA PHE A 103 5.51 3.58 8.38
C PHE A 103 6.63 2.62 8.79
N LEU A 104 7.64 2.40 7.94
CA LEU A 104 8.76 1.51 8.23
C LEU A 104 9.53 1.95 9.48
N SER A 105 9.68 3.25 9.70
CA SER A 105 10.33 3.81 10.88
C SER A 105 9.51 3.54 12.15
N ALA A 106 8.20 3.82 12.12
CA ALA A 106 7.29 3.54 13.23
C ALA A 106 7.23 2.05 13.55
N PHE A 107 7.11 1.20 12.52
CA PHE A 107 7.13 -0.25 12.66
C PHE A 107 8.44 -0.73 13.26
N THR A 108 9.59 -0.24 12.78
CA THR A 108 10.91 -0.61 13.33
C THR A 108 11.03 -0.22 14.80
N LEU A 109 10.50 0.94 15.20
CA LEU A 109 10.47 1.35 16.61
C LEU A 109 9.59 0.42 17.46
N VAL A 110 8.37 0.12 17.02
CA VAL A 110 7.46 -0.81 17.71
C VAL A 110 8.09 -2.21 17.78
N PHE A 111 8.67 -2.68 16.67
CA PHE A 111 9.36 -3.97 16.59
C PHE A 111 10.54 -4.03 17.57
N ARG A 112 11.35 -2.97 17.65
CA ARG A 112 12.44 -2.88 18.63
C ARG A 112 11.93 -2.88 20.07
N VAL A 113 10.77 -2.34 20.36
CA VAL A 113 10.21 -2.33 21.74
C VAL A 113 9.61 -3.69 22.09
N VAL A 114 8.88 -4.32 21.17
CA VAL A 114 8.11 -5.54 21.43
C VAL A 114 8.93 -6.81 21.22
N CYS A 115 9.73 -6.88 20.15
CA CYS A 115 10.41 -8.09 19.70
C CYS A 115 11.89 -8.20 20.14
N HIS A 116 12.41 -7.21 20.88
CA HIS A 116 13.78 -7.24 21.43
C HIS A 116 14.12 -8.55 22.17
N LYS A 117 13.10 -9.20 22.76
CA LYS A 117 13.28 -10.41 23.57
C LYS A 117 13.80 -11.63 22.78
N ARG A 118 13.73 -11.66 21.45
CA ARG A 118 14.12 -12.85 20.64
C ARG A 118 15.37 -12.68 19.79
N GLY A 119 15.94 -11.47 19.65
CA GLY A 119 17.20 -11.23 18.93
C GLY A 119 17.15 -11.49 17.40
N GLU A 120 15.97 -11.72 16.83
CA GLU A 120 15.77 -12.04 15.41
C GLU A 120 15.63 -10.76 14.55
N PRO A 121 16.14 -10.74 13.30
CA PRO A 121 15.92 -9.61 12.40
C PRO A 121 14.45 -9.50 11.96
N MET A 122 14.00 -8.26 11.74
CA MET A 122 12.60 -7.89 11.44
C MET A 122 11.95 -8.70 10.31
N ILE A 123 12.65 -8.89 9.19
CA ILE A 123 12.12 -9.63 8.03
C ILE A 123 11.94 -11.12 8.37
N ALA A 124 12.90 -11.73 9.07
CA ALA A 124 12.80 -13.13 9.46
C ALA A 124 11.64 -13.34 10.44
N TYR A 125 11.46 -12.42 11.39
CA TYR A 125 10.33 -12.43 12.29
C TYR A 125 8.99 -12.34 11.55
N LEU A 126 8.82 -11.33 10.69
CA LEU A 126 7.60 -11.15 9.90
C LEU A 126 7.29 -12.36 9.04
N ARG A 127 8.33 -12.94 8.42
CA ARG A 127 8.18 -14.13 7.58
C ARG A 127 7.77 -15.35 8.39
N ARG A 128 8.33 -15.56 9.59
CA ARG A 128 7.93 -16.65 10.49
C ARG A 128 6.48 -16.49 10.89
N GLU A 129 6.10 -15.30 11.35
CA GLU A 129 4.74 -15.07 11.83
C GLU A 129 3.71 -15.15 10.70
N ALA A 130 4.06 -14.71 9.48
CA ALA A 130 3.18 -14.80 8.32
C ALA A 130 3.06 -16.23 7.77
N ILE A 131 4.19 -16.95 7.59
CA ILE A 131 4.17 -18.27 6.94
C ILE A 131 3.98 -19.40 7.95
N VAL A 132 4.80 -19.40 9.02
CA VAL A 132 4.90 -20.55 9.93
C VAL A 132 3.81 -20.52 10.99
N GLU A 133 3.48 -19.33 11.50
CA GLU A 133 2.49 -19.17 12.57
C GLU A 133 1.10 -18.76 12.06
N ASP A 134 0.95 -18.46 10.76
CA ASP A 134 -0.28 -17.94 10.14
C ASP A 134 -0.99 -16.87 11.00
N ASN A 135 -0.19 -15.96 11.55
CA ASN A 135 -0.64 -15.00 12.55
C ASN A 135 -1.30 -13.78 11.89
N ALA A 136 -2.49 -13.98 11.34
CA ALA A 136 -3.23 -12.94 10.64
C ALA A 136 -3.55 -11.73 11.55
N ALA A 137 -3.79 -11.97 12.84
CA ALA A 137 -4.06 -10.92 13.80
C ALA A 137 -2.88 -9.94 13.94
N MET A 138 -1.65 -10.47 14.00
CA MET A 138 -0.46 -9.62 14.07
C MET A 138 -0.25 -8.84 12.76
N ILE A 139 -0.46 -9.48 11.61
CA ILE A 139 -0.35 -8.81 10.31
C ILE A 139 -1.37 -7.67 10.18
N LEU A 140 -2.62 -7.90 10.57
CA LEU A 140 -3.66 -6.86 10.58
C LEU A 140 -3.34 -5.75 11.59
N PHE A 141 -2.79 -6.08 12.75
CA PHE A 141 -2.34 -5.08 13.72
C PHE A 141 -1.26 -4.17 13.12
N ILE A 142 -0.24 -4.73 12.49
CA ILE A 142 0.82 -3.97 11.81
C ILE A 142 0.25 -3.16 10.64
N GLY A 143 -0.65 -3.77 9.87
CA GLY A 143 -1.38 -3.12 8.79
C GLY A 143 -2.16 -1.90 9.28
N SER A 144 -2.83 -2.00 10.43
CA SER A 144 -3.58 -0.89 11.03
C SER A 144 -2.67 0.27 11.46
N LEU A 145 -1.45 -0.01 11.91
CA LEU A 145 -0.44 1.03 12.20
C LEU A 145 0.00 1.75 10.93
N ALA A 146 0.01 1.06 9.78
CA ALA A 146 0.29 1.67 8.49
C ALA A 146 -0.86 2.57 8.02
N VAL A 147 -2.12 2.26 8.37
CA VAL A 147 -3.29 3.07 7.97
C VAL A 147 -3.11 4.52 8.40
N VAL A 148 -2.67 4.77 9.63
CA VAL A 148 -2.61 6.12 10.21
C VAL A 148 -1.77 7.12 9.38
N PRO A 149 -0.47 6.89 9.11
CA PRO A 149 0.34 7.85 8.34
C PRO A 149 -0.17 8.03 6.90
N TYR A 150 -0.66 6.98 6.25
CA TYR A 150 -1.22 7.10 4.90
C TYR A 150 -2.53 7.89 4.88
N THR A 151 -3.39 7.69 5.88
CA THR A 151 -4.66 8.43 5.98
C THR A 151 -4.43 9.88 6.36
N LEU A 152 -3.51 10.15 7.31
CA LEU A 152 -3.12 11.51 7.69
C LEU A 152 -2.50 12.25 6.51
N ALA A 153 -1.57 11.64 5.78
CA ALA A 153 -0.98 12.27 4.61
C ALA A 153 -2.03 12.47 3.49
N ALA A 154 -3.07 11.63 3.40
CA ALA A 154 -4.24 11.86 2.54
C ALA A 154 -5.23 12.92 3.03
N MET A 155 -5.11 13.38 4.28
CA MET A 155 -5.95 14.43 4.88
C MET A 155 -5.25 15.79 4.89
N ILE A 156 -3.91 15.82 4.88
CA ILE A 156 -3.12 17.07 4.87
C ILE A 156 -3.09 17.72 3.46
N THR A 157 -3.43 16.97 2.41
CA THR A 157 -3.45 17.45 1.01
C THR A 157 -4.72 18.23 0.62
N VAL A 158 -5.39 18.89 1.57
CA VAL A 158 -6.56 19.77 1.32
C VAL A 158 -6.10 21.22 1.13
#